data_AF-A0A547NX27-F1
#
_entry.id   AF-A0A547NX27-F1
#
_cell.length_a   1.000
_cell.length_b   1.000
_cell.length_c   1.000
_cell.angle_alpha   90.00
_cell.angle_beta   90.00
_cell.angle_gamma   90.00
#
_symmetry.space_group_name_H-M   'P 1'
#
loop_
_entity.id
_entity.type
_entity.pdbx_description
1 polymer ?
#
loop_
_entity_poly.entity_id
_entity_poly.type
_entity_poly.pdbx_seq_one_letter_code
_entity_poly.pdbx_strand_id
1 'polypeptide(L)'
;MRWLVLAITAAILGIGPISPAAAAQTEPSACTHTPTILDAADFLLAEPATFPNFWRDRFGDDAAYLKIRYGGLAYAEGTALIAGLEKRSHPPLRIVELRLAYAKTSDRAAMIAGMQPLPNAKSIVPQLGLPAFHVLVTEDGGDWLLGELGHLQTLDLNQASDAAKAIAAALSVLDDAAKTQFAQRAENAGVWLLALEMRAVKDDLSDYVAYLDKLPPHKGNRTGFIRNALYSADLRPSFDISKQPAEVQALDRQNDMGPAIRQVGQLVAYSPQAAILLPLVNETGDLRLGTTVAAALNAQIAAKQLDPINDPDAVTTAMLDGIDYVLGHRKREDNLRHALIFEAQGETADSFIDRALARSTLTSFMQSNGAEPPPRPKLLTGAFPWEQWVGLASRLKAGETISPEDRIVAADLMIAADRPSDALAFLKTAGDWKTAVLRAHGLALALDRRCADLLRPPMPLWQPLYRFEPR
;
A
#
# COMPACT_ATOMS: atom_id res chain seq x y z
N MET A 1 -55.62 -23.54 14.92
CA MET A 1 -55.36 -22.10 15.15
C MET A 1 -54.30 -21.65 14.17
N ARG A 2 -54.54 -20.49 13.55
CA ARG A 2 -54.01 -20.02 12.26
C ARG A 2 -52.48 -19.94 12.16
N TRP A 3 -51.96 -20.50 11.06
CA TRP A 3 -50.73 -20.12 10.38
C TRP A 3 -51.08 -19.18 9.21
N LEU A 4 -50.35 -18.08 9.08
CA LEU A 4 -50.13 -17.20 7.90
C LEU A 4 -49.33 -16.01 8.46
N VAL A 5 -48.20 -15.59 7.89
CA VAL A 5 -48.08 -15.01 6.55
C VAL A 5 -46.65 -15.18 5.99
N LEU A 6 -46.60 -15.61 4.72
CA LEU A 6 -45.50 -15.50 3.76
C LEU A 6 -45.28 -14.04 3.33
N ALA A 7 -44.02 -13.62 3.18
CA ALA A 7 -43.49 -12.97 1.97
C ALA A 7 -42.02 -12.58 2.19
N ILE A 8 -41.09 -13.46 1.79
CA ILE A 8 -39.70 -13.07 1.52
C ILE A 8 -39.65 -12.71 0.04
N THR A 9 -39.75 -11.42 -0.27
CA THR A 9 -39.45 -10.89 -1.60
C THR A 9 -37.95 -11.08 -1.86
N ALA A 10 -37.66 -11.94 -2.83
CA ALA A 10 -36.36 -12.01 -3.48
C ALA A 10 -36.06 -10.66 -4.17
N ALA A 11 -35.17 -9.87 -3.57
CA ALA A 11 -34.50 -8.80 -4.28
C ALA A 11 -33.28 -9.39 -4.98
N ILE A 12 -33.45 -9.67 -6.28
CA ILE A 12 -32.34 -9.81 -7.21
C ILE A 12 -31.68 -8.43 -7.27
N LEU A 13 -30.67 -8.19 -6.43
CA LEU A 13 -29.72 -7.12 -6.65
C LEU A 13 -28.73 -7.64 -7.68
N GLY A 14 -28.94 -7.25 -8.94
CA GLY A 14 -27.90 -7.32 -9.94
C GLY A 14 -26.67 -6.65 -9.35
N ILE A 15 -25.58 -7.42 -9.25
CA ILE A 15 -24.25 -6.89 -9.02
C ILE A 15 -23.93 -6.10 -10.29
N GLY A 16 -24.36 -4.84 -10.32
CA GLY A 16 -23.85 -3.88 -11.27
C GLY A 16 -22.33 -3.81 -11.09
N PRO A 17 -21.56 -3.55 -12.16
CA PRO A 17 -20.14 -3.30 -12.01
C PRO A 17 -19.97 -2.23 -10.93
N ILE A 18 -19.20 -2.56 -9.90
CA ILE A 18 -18.69 -1.60 -8.95
C ILE A 18 -18.11 -0.48 -9.81
N SER A 19 -18.75 0.69 -9.77
CA SER A 19 -18.24 1.87 -10.49
C SER A 19 -16.80 2.03 -10.04
N PRO A 20 -15.85 2.25 -10.96
CA PRO A 20 -14.46 2.45 -10.58
C PRO A 20 -14.47 3.54 -9.52
N ALA A 21 -13.87 3.23 -8.37
CA ALA A 21 -13.43 4.24 -7.41
C ALA A 21 -12.91 5.42 -8.21
N ALA A 22 -13.47 6.61 -7.96
CA ALA A 22 -13.30 7.86 -8.71
C ALA A 22 -12.13 7.76 -9.69
N ALA A 23 -12.43 7.65 -11.00
CA ALA A 23 -11.42 7.47 -12.04
C ALA A 23 -10.25 8.41 -11.76
N ALA A 24 -9.12 7.84 -11.35
CA ALA A 24 -7.91 8.58 -11.03
C ALA A 24 -7.68 9.59 -12.15
N GLN A 25 -7.44 10.85 -11.80
CA GLN A 25 -7.29 11.88 -12.82
C GLN A 25 -6.13 11.47 -13.74
N THR A 26 -6.41 11.37 -15.04
CA THR A 26 -5.43 10.95 -16.05
C THR A 26 -4.26 11.92 -16.15
N GLU A 27 -4.47 13.18 -15.82
CA GLU A 27 -3.43 14.20 -15.70
C GLU A 27 -3.22 14.58 -14.22
N PRO A 28 -2.14 14.09 -13.57
CA PRO A 28 -1.84 14.41 -12.17
C PRO A 28 -1.79 15.92 -11.90
N SER A 29 -1.26 16.69 -12.86
CA SER A 29 -1.13 18.15 -12.78
C SER A 29 -2.47 18.90 -12.64
N ALA A 30 -3.58 18.31 -13.07
CA ALA A 30 -4.91 18.94 -13.02
C ALA A 30 -5.57 18.88 -11.63
N CYS A 31 -4.99 18.12 -10.68
CA CYS A 31 -5.57 17.97 -9.36
C CYS A 31 -5.46 19.25 -8.53
N THR A 32 -6.49 19.59 -7.75
CA THR A 32 -6.51 20.75 -6.86
C THR A 32 -5.46 20.66 -5.74
N HIS A 33 -5.06 19.45 -5.36
CA HIS A 33 -4.05 19.20 -4.34
C HIS A 33 -2.61 19.18 -4.88
N THR A 34 -2.41 19.29 -6.20
CA THR A 34 -1.08 19.29 -6.84
C THR A 34 -0.09 20.25 -6.18
N PRO A 35 -0.43 21.52 -5.87
CA PRO A 35 0.51 22.43 -5.22
C PRO A 35 1.01 21.90 -3.87
N THR A 36 0.12 21.34 -3.04
CA THR A 36 0.48 20.80 -1.72
C THR A 36 1.28 19.50 -1.85
N ILE A 37 0.99 18.65 -2.84
CA ILE A 37 1.77 17.43 -3.12
C ILE A 37 3.20 17.80 -3.51
N LEU A 38 3.37 18.78 -4.42
CA LEU A 38 4.69 19.25 -4.84
C LEU A 38 5.47 19.91 -3.70
N ASP A 39 4.77 20.70 -2.88
CA ASP A 39 5.38 21.37 -1.73
C ASP A 39 5.80 20.38 -0.63
N ALA A 40 5.04 19.29 -0.45
CA ALA A 40 5.41 18.18 0.42
C ALA A 40 6.60 17.41 -0.15
N ALA A 41 6.63 17.16 -1.46
CA ALA A 41 7.76 16.52 -2.11
C ALA A 41 9.05 17.35 -1.92
N ASP A 42 8.99 18.68 -2.09
CA ASP A 42 10.13 19.56 -1.86
C ASP A 42 10.64 19.52 -0.42
N PHE A 43 9.73 19.47 0.56
CA PHE A 43 10.09 19.31 1.96
C PHE A 43 10.77 17.96 2.24
N LEU A 44 10.22 16.87 1.71
CA LEU A 44 10.78 15.51 1.88
C LEU A 44 12.12 15.35 1.17
N LEU A 45 12.35 16.08 0.08
CA LEU A 45 13.61 16.12 -0.63
C LEU A 45 14.65 17.01 0.07
N ALA A 46 14.32 17.76 1.12
CA ALA A 46 15.33 18.54 1.84
C ALA A 46 16.18 17.64 2.78
N GLU A 47 17.52 17.77 2.73
CA GLU A 47 18.38 17.13 3.72
C GLU A 47 18.23 17.83 5.08
N PRO A 48 18.21 17.08 6.21
CA PRO A 48 18.21 17.70 7.52
C PRO A 48 19.51 18.49 7.75
N ALA A 49 19.42 19.59 8.49
CA ALA A 49 20.61 20.38 8.85
C ALA A 49 21.63 19.58 9.68
N THR A 50 21.14 18.64 10.49
CA THR A 50 21.96 17.69 11.25
C THR A 50 21.36 16.30 11.11
N PHE A 51 22.16 15.34 10.62
CA PHE A 51 21.71 13.95 10.49
C PHE A 51 21.61 13.27 11.86
N PRO A 52 20.45 12.66 12.19
CA PRO A 52 20.37 11.75 13.33
C PRO A 52 21.31 10.56 13.18
N ASN A 53 21.70 9.94 14.30
CA ASN A 53 22.41 8.66 14.27
C ASN A 53 21.58 7.60 13.52
N PHE A 54 22.24 6.85 12.63
CA PHE A 54 21.60 5.82 11.77
C PHE A 54 20.51 6.37 10.84
N TRP A 55 20.62 7.64 10.43
CA TRP A 55 19.70 8.22 9.46
C TRP A 55 19.70 7.45 8.14
N ARG A 56 18.51 7.33 7.55
CA ARG A 56 18.26 6.76 6.23
C ARG A 56 17.15 7.58 5.58
N ASP A 57 17.35 7.98 4.34
CA ASP A 57 16.31 8.63 3.56
C ASP A 57 15.31 7.58 3.05
N ARG A 58 14.16 7.48 3.73
CA ARG A 58 13.12 6.49 3.45
C ARG A 58 12.07 6.96 2.45
N PHE A 59 12.03 8.26 2.16
CA PHE A 59 10.89 8.89 1.48
C PHE A 59 11.29 9.72 0.25
N GLY A 60 12.59 10.00 0.08
CA GLY A 60 13.09 10.84 -1.00
C GLY A 60 12.81 10.29 -2.41
N ASP A 61 12.76 8.97 -2.58
CA ASP A 61 12.42 8.33 -3.87
C ASP A 61 10.93 8.46 -4.21
N ASP A 62 10.03 8.23 -3.25
CA ASP A 62 8.59 8.52 -3.42
C ASP A 62 8.35 10.00 -3.74
N ALA A 63 9.01 10.90 -2.98
CA ALA A 63 8.91 12.34 -3.18
C ALA A 63 9.44 12.78 -4.56
N ALA A 64 10.56 12.22 -5.00
CA ALA A 64 11.11 12.48 -6.32
C ALA A 64 10.17 11.99 -7.43
N TYR A 65 9.57 10.80 -7.27
CA TYR A 65 8.59 10.27 -8.19
C TYR A 65 7.35 11.17 -8.30
N LEU A 66 6.77 11.59 -7.16
CA LEU A 66 5.66 12.54 -7.14
C LEU A 66 6.04 13.86 -7.79
N LYS A 67 7.22 14.42 -7.48
CA LYS A 67 7.70 15.66 -8.08
C LYS A 67 7.82 15.56 -9.59
N ILE A 68 8.39 14.47 -10.11
CA ILE A 68 8.51 14.24 -11.56
C ILE A 68 7.13 14.18 -12.22
N ARG A 69 6.19 13.43 -11.62
CA ARG A 69 4.88 13.14 -12.23
C ARG A 69 3.88 14.30 -12.10
N TYR A 70 3.72 14.87 -10.91
CA TYR A 70 2.83 16.01 -10.68
C TYR A 70 3.40 17.32 -11.20
N GLY A 71 4.74 17.47 -11.19
CA GLY A 71 5.43 18.66 -11.67
C GLY A 71 5.65 18.67 -13.18
N GLY A 72 5.38 17.55 -13.87
CA GLY A 72 5.56 17.45 -15.32
C GLY A 72 7.01 17.65 -15.78
N LEU A 73 7.98 17.20 -14.97
CA LEU A 73 9.40 17.45 -15.23
C LEU A 73 9.82 16.83 -16.57
N ALA A 74 10.54 17.60 -17.38
CA ALA A 74 11.15 17.10 -18.59
C ALA A 74 12.18 16.01 -18.28
N TYR A 75 12.50 15.15 -19.25
CA TYR A 75 13.46 14.05 -19.05
C TYR A 75 14.79 14.50 -18.44
N ALA A 76 15.34 15.60 -18.95
CA ALA A 76 16.60 16.16 -18.47
C ALA A 76 16.50 16.63 -17.01
N GLU A 77 15.38 17.24 -16.62
CA GLU A 77 15.14 17.75 -15.28
C GLU A 77 14.94 16.61 -14.28
N GLY A 78 14.13 15.61 -14.61
CA GLY A 78 13.97 14.43 -13.76
C GLY A 78 15.26 13.62 -13.62
N THR A 79 16.05 13.51 -14.69
CA THR A 79 17.36 12.85 -14.66
C THR A 79 18.32 13.61 -13.75
N ALA A 80 18.35 14.94 -13.86
CA ALA A 80 19.18 15.80 -13.00
C ALA A 80 18.75 15.70 -11.53
N LEU A 81 17.44 15.66 -11.24
CA LEU A 81 16.90 15.44 -9.90
C LEU A 81 17.41 14.12 -9.32
N ILE A 82 17.20 13.00 -10.02
CA ILE A 82 17.60 11.66 -9.57
C ILE A 82 19.12 11.59 -9.36
N ALA A 83 19.91 12.11 -10.30
CA ALA A 83 21.37 12.13 -10.18
C ALA A 83 21.87 13.01 -9.03
N GLY A 84 21.13 14.08 -8.69
CA GLY A 84 21.39 14.91 -7.52
C GLY A 84 21.15 14.16 -6.21
N LEU A 85 20.07 13.38 -6.13
CA LEU A 85 19.73 12.56 -4.96
C LEU A 85 20.74 11.43 -4.73
N GLU A 86 21.21 10.79 -5.80
CA GLU A 86 22.20 9.71 -5.74
C GLU A 86 23.55 10.18 -5.17
N LYS A 87 23.90 11.46 -5.38
CA LYS A 87 25.16 12.06 -4.90
C LYS A 87 25.12 12.54 -3.46
N ARG A 88 23.97 12.42 -2.78
CA ARG A 88 23.84 12.85 -1.38
C ARG A 88 24.68 12.01 -0.44
N SER A 89 24.95 12.58 0.72
CA SER A 89 25.65 11.89 1.81
C SER A 89 24.95 10.58 2.21
N HIS A 90 23.62 10.58 2.21
CA HIS A 90 22.83 9.36 2.29
C HIS A 90 21.69 9.44 1.26
N PRO A 91 21.81 8.71 0.14
CA PRO A 91 20.81 8.74 -0.92
C PRO A 91 19.51 8.01 -0.49
N PRO A 92 18.37 8.29 -1.15
CA PRO A 92 17.11 7.58 -0.92
C PRO A 92 17.26 6.05 -1.06
N LEU A 93 16.58 5.30 -0.19
CA LEU A 93 16.73 3.84 -0.11
C LEU A 93 16.45 3.13 -1.44
N ARG A 94 15.48 3.61 -2.23
CA ARG A 94 15.13 2.99 -3.53
C ARG A 94 15.56 3.84 -4.72
N ILE A 95 16.59 4.69 -4.57
CA ILE A 95 17.07 5.56 -5.64
C ILE A 95 17.46 4.79 -6.91
N VAL A 96 18.03 3.58 -6.73
CA VAL A 96 18.42 2.70 -7.85
C VAL A 96 17.18 2.23 -8.62
N GLU A 97 16.13 1.83 -7.93
CA GLU A 97 14.86 1.41 -8.55
C GLU A 97 14.22 2.55 -9.33
N LEU A 98 14.17 3.75 -8.74
CA LEU A 98 13.64 4.95 -9.40
C LEU A 98 14.46 5.33 -10.62
N ARG A 99 15.80 5.34 -10.49
CA ARG A 99 16.74 5.66 -11.57
C ARG A 99 16.59 4.69 -12.72
N LEU A 100 16.55 3.38 -12.43
CA LEU A 100 16.27 2.37 -13.43
C LEU A 100 14.93 2.72 -14.06
N ALA A 101 13.81 2.70 -13.33
CA ALA A 101 12.47 2.95 -13.87
C ALA A 101 12.38 4.17 -14.80
N TYR A 102 13.04 5.28 -14.45
CA TYR A 102 12.99 6.53 -15.21
C TYR A 102 13.90 6.59 -16.45
N ALA A 103 14.97 5.80 -16.52
CA ALA A 103 15.95 5.86 -17.60
C ALA A 103 15.34 5.47 -18.96
N LYS A 104 15.89 6.01 -20.06
CA LYS A 104 15.60 5.49 -21.41
C LYS A 104 16.10 4.05 -21.55
N THR A 105 15.53 3.29 -22.48
CA THR A 105 15.91 1.88 -22.71
C THR A 105 17.42 1.67 -22.90
N SER A 106 18.10 2.49 -23.71
CA SER A 106 19.55 2.36 -23.93
C SER A 106 20.36 2.66 -22.65
N ASP A 107 19.95 3.68 -21.91
CA ASP A 107 20.63 4.12 -20.69
C ASP A 107 20.43 3.07 -19.57
N ARG A 108 19.21 2.55 -19.43
CA ARG A 108 18.84 1.46 -18.53
C ARG A 108 19.68 0.21 -18.79
N ALA A 109 19.78 -0.21 -20.05
CA ALA A 109 20.59 -1.37 -20.44
C ALA A 109 22.08 -1.17 -20.09
N ALA A 110 22.63 0.02 -20.35
CA ALA A 110 24.00 0.35 -19.99
C ALA A 110 24.23 0.35 -18.47
N MET A 111 23.26 0.86 -17.69
CA MET A 111 23.33 0.82 -16.22
C MET A 111 23.34 -0.62 -15.71
N ILE A 112 22.42 -1.46 -16.18
CA ILE A 112 22.31 -2.88 -15.80
C ILE A 112 23.60 -3.63 -16.15
N ALA A 113 24.15 -3.41 -17.34
CA ALA A 113 25.42 -4.03 -17.76
C ALA A 113 26.61 -3.63 -16.87
N GLY A 114 26.57 -2.45 -16.25
CA GLY A 114 27.59 -1.97 -15.33
C GLY A 114 27.41 -2.43 -13.87
N MET A 115 26.26 -3.00 -13.51
CA MET A 115 26.01 -3.46 -12.14
C MET A 115 26.83 -4.71 -11.81
N GLN A 116 27.24 -4.82 -10.55
CA GLN A 116 27.82 -6.02 -9.99
C GLN A 116 26.84 -6.65 -9.00
N PRO A 117 26.79 -8.00 -8.88
CA PRO A 117 26.03 -8.65 -7.84
C PRO A 117 26.48 -8.20 -6.44
N LEU A 118 25.54 -8.04 -5.52
CA LEU A 118 25.83 -7.84 -4.10
C LEU A 118 26.66 -9.01 -3.53
N PRO A 119 27.39 -8.82 -2.42
CA PRO A 119 28.07 -9.90 -1.73
C PRO A 119 27.13 -11.09 -1.46
N ASN A 120 27.56 -12.29 -1.84
CA ASN A 120 26.80 -13.55 -1.75
C ASN A 120 25.62 -13.72 -2.74
N ALA A 121 25.32 -12.71 -3.57
CA ALA A 121 24.36 -12.86 -4.66
C ALA A 121 25.01 -13.54 -5.88
N LYS A 122 24.24 -14.34 -6.61
CA LYS A 122 24.70 -15.00 -7.86
C LYS A 122 24.36 -14.22 -9.12
N SER A 123 23.51 -13.20 -9.00
CA SER A 123 23.04 -12.36 -10.10
C SER A 123 22.68 -10.98 -9.56
N ILE A 124 22.57 -10.01 -10.46
CA ILE A 124 22.02 -8.68 -10.18
C ILE A 124 20.48 -8.65 -10.23
N VAL A 125 19.79 -9.72 -10.63
CA VAL A 125 18.32 -9.69 -10.72
C VAL A 125 17.66 -9.31 -9.39
N PRO A 126 18.03 -9.88 -8.22
CA PRO A 126 17.38 -9.54 -6.96
C PRO A 126 17.56 -8.07 -6.50
N GLN A 127 18.54 -7.34 -7.04
CA GLN A 127 18.81 -5.93 -6.69
C GLN A 127 18.12 -4.91 -7.61
N LEU A 128 17.40 -5.33 -8.65
CA LEU A 128 16.74 -4.41 -9.60
C LEU A 128 15.48 -3.75 -9.01
N GLY A 129 14.74 -4.49 -8.17
CA GLY A 129 13.49 -4.03 -7.56
C GLY A 129 12.30 -4.01 -8.50
N LEU A 130 11.10 -3.83 -7.93
CA LEU A 130 9.82 -3.95 -8.64
C LEU A 130 9.67 -2.99 -9.84
N PRO A 131 9.98 -1.69 -9.70
CA PRO A 131 9.86 -0.74 -10.81
C PRO A 131 10.71 -1.14 -12.02
N ALA A 132 11.93 -1.63 -11.79
CA ALA A 132 12.82 -2.08 -12.86
C ALA A 132 12.32 -3.36 -13.55
N PHE A 133 11.75 -4.32 -12.80
CA PHE A 133 11.15 -5.51 -13.41
C PHE A 133 9.98 -5.16 -14.31
N HIS A 134 9.07 -4.30 -13.84
CA HIS A 134 7.89 -3.90 -14.61
C HIS A 134 8.29 -3.27 -15.94
N VAL A 135 9.22 -2.32 -15.91
CA VAL A 135 9.63 -1.58 -17.10
C VAL A 135 10.46 -2.42 -18.07
N LEU A 136 11.33 -3.31 -17.59
CA LEU A 136 12.06 -4.25 -18.46
C LEU A 136 11.09 -5.13 -19.26
N VAL A 137 10.00 -5.60 -18.63
CA VAL A 137 9.02 -6.43 -19.34
C VAL A 137 8.13 -5.61 -20.28
N THR A 138 7.79 -4.38 -19.92
CA THR A 138 6.93 -3.53 -20.76
C THR A 138 7.65 -2.85 -21.92
N GLU A 139 8.97 -2.64 -21.85
CA GLU A 139 9.76 -2.04 -22.93
C GLU A 139 10.12 -3.03 -24.05
N ASP A 140 10.67 -4.21 -23.72
CA ASP A 140 11.19 -5.17 -24.70
C ASP A 140 10.59 -6.57 -24.58
N GLY A 141 9.59 -6.73 -23.71
CA GLY A 141 8.98 -8.02 -23.45
C GLY A 141 9.77 -8.91 -22.48
N GLY A 142 10.84 -8.40 -21.87
CA GLY A 142 11.58 -9.04 -20.79
C GLY A 142 12.62 -10.05 -21.25
N ASP A 143 13.10 -10.02 -22.49
CA ASP A 143 13.99 -11.06 -23.02
C ASP A 143 15.30 -11.17 -22.24
N TRP A 144 15.91 -10.04 -21.88
CA TRP A 144 17.11 -10.02 -21.02
C TRP A 144 16.81 -10.65 -19.64
N LEU A 145 15.67 -10.30 -19.05
CA LEU A 145 15.25 -10.78 -17.73
C LEU A 145 15.00 -12.30 -17.74
N LEU A 146 14.39 -12.83 -18.81
CA LEU A 146 14.18 -14.27 -18.98
C LEU A 146 15.52 -15.01 -19.10
N GLY A 147 16.46 -14.49 -19.89
CA GLY A 147 17.79 -15.08 -20.01
C GLY A 147 18.54 -15.13 -18.67
N GLU A 148 18.55 -14.01 -17.95
CA GLU A 148 19.25 -13.91 -16.67
C GLU A 148 18.60 -14.75 -15.57
N LEU A 149 17.26 -14.80 -15.52
CA LEU A 149 16.54 -15.64 -14.57
C LEU A 149 16.70 -17.14 -14.89
N GLY A 150 16.74 -17.50 -16.17
CA GLY A 150 17.06 -18.86 -16.60
C GLY A 150 18.44 -19.31 -16.13
N HIS A 151 19.45 -18.44 -16.24
CA HIS A 151 20.78 -18.69 -15.72
C HIS A 151 20.78 -18.77 -14.18
N LEU A 152 20.16 -17.82 -13.49
CA LEU A 152 20.07 -17.80 -12.03
C LEU A 152 19.40 -19.08 -11.49
N GLN A 153 18.35 -19.58 -12.15
CA GLN A 153 17.68 -20.82 -11.79
C GLN A 153 18.61 -22.04 -11.81
N THR A 154 19.64 -22.05 -12.66
CA THR A 154 20.66 -23.11 -12.67
C THR A 154 21.74 -22.95 -11.60
N LEU A 155 21.97 -21.72 -11.13
CA LEU A 155 23.02 -21.39 -10.16
C LEU A 155 22.53 -21.44 -8.71
N ASP A 156 21.34 -20.91 -8.47
CA ASP A 156 20.72 -20.78 -7.15
C ASP A 156 19.19 -20.73 -7.29
N LEU A 157 18.55 -21.88 -7.06
CA LEU A 157 17.10 -22.02 -7.21
C LEU A 157 16.31 -21.16 -6.21
N ASN A 158 16.88 -20.87 -5.04
CA ASN A 158 16.21 -20.05 -4.03
C ASN A 158 16.20 -18.59 -4.46
N GLN A 159 17.34 -18.05 -4.88
CA GLN A 159 17.41 -16.68 -5.41
C GLN A 159 16.55 -16.52 -6.68
N ALA A 160 16.50 -17.54 -7.55
CA ALA A 160 15.63 -17.53 -8.71
C ALA A 160 14.14 -17.53 -8.33
N SER A 161 13.76 -18.29 -7.29
CA SER A 161 12.38 -18.34 -6.80
C SER A 161 11.95 -16.99 -6.22
N ASP A 162 12.80 -16.35 -5.42
CA ASP A 162 12.52 -15.04 -4.84
C ASP A 162 12.44 -13.95 -5.93
N ALA A 163 13.34 -13.99 -6.91
CA ALA A 163 13.28 -13.11 -8.08
C ALA A 163 12.00 -13.33 -8.90
N ALA A 164 11.62 -14.58 -9.18
CA ALA A 164 10.40 -14.90 -9.92
C ALA A 164 9.14 -14.33 -9.24
N LYS A 165 9.03 -14.46 -7.91
CA LYS A 165 7.93 -13.86 -7.13
C LYS A 165 7.94 -12.34 -7.22
N ALA A 166 9.10 -11.71 -7.10
CA ALA A 166 9.22 -10.26 -7.19
C ALA A 166 8.85 -9.72 -8.58
N ILE A 167 9.23 -10.43 -9.64
CA ILE A 167 8.83 -10.12 -11.02
C ILE A 167 7.32 -10.29 -11.18
N ALA A 168 6.74 -11.40 -10.73
CA ALA A 168 5.30 -11.63 -10.82
C ALA A 168 4.50 -10.57 -10.05
N ALA A 169 5.01 -10.13 -8.89
CA ALA A 169 4.43 -9.02 -8.12
C ALA A 169 4.52 -7.67 -8.86
N ALA A 170 5.64 -7.36 -9.51
CA ALA A 170 5.79 -6.16 -10.33
C ALA A 170 4.80 -6.13 -11.50
N LEU A 171 4.43 -7.29 -12.02
CA LEU A 171 3.55 -7.48 -13.18
C LEU A 171 2.10 -7.81 -12.81
N SER A 172 1.75 -7.81 -11.51
CA SER A 172 0.39 -8.12 -11.05
C SER A 172 -0.65 -7.13 -11.57
N VAL A 173 -0.21 -5.90 -11.86
CA VAL A 173 -1.01 -4.78 -12.38
C VAL A 173 -1.35 -4.91 -13.87
N LEU A 174 -0.69 -5.82 -14.59
CA LEU A 174 -1.02 -6.10 -15.99
C LEU A 174 -2.36 -6.85 -16.09
N ASP A 175 -2.98 -6.80 -17.25
CA ASP A 175 -4.16 -7.65 -17.49
C ASP A 175 -3.77 -9.14 -17.59
N ASP A 176 -4.77 -10.02 -17.40
CA ASP A 176 -4.55 -11.46 -17.40
C ASP A 176 -4.09 -12.01 -18.77
N ALA A 177 -4.35 -11.30 -19.87
CA ALA A 177 -3.87 -11.70 -21.19
C ALA A 177 -2.35 -11.44 -21.31
N ALA A 178 -1.87 -10.28 -20.89
CA ALA A 178 -0.45 -9.95 -20.82
C ALA A 178 0.30 -10.87 -19.86
N LYS A 179 -0.26 -11.16 -18.67
CA LYS A 179 0.29 -12.15 -17.74
C LYS A 179 0.41 -13.53 -18.38
N THR A 180 -0.63 -13.97 -19.10
CA THR A 180 -0.64 -15.27 -19.79
C THR A 180 0.41 -15.33 -20.90
N GLN A 181 0.53 -14.27 -21.72
CA GLN A 181 1.54 -14.18 -22.76
C GLN A 181 2.96 -14.25 -22.19
N PHE A 182 3.23 -13.51 -21.12
CA PHE A 182 4.54 -13.52 -20.48
C PHE A 182 4.84 -14.86 -19.78
N ALA A 183 3.85 -15.48 -19.14
CA ALA A 183 3.98 -16.83 -18.56
C ALA A 183 4.35 -17.88 -19.63
N GLN A 184 3.76 -17.79 -20.83
CA GLN A 184 4.09 -18.69 -21.94
C GLN A 184 5.51 -18.44 -22.48
N ARG A 185 5.94 -17.18 -22.56
CA ARG A 185 7.33 -16.84 -22.95
C ARG A 185 8.34 -17.39 -21.95
N ALA A 186 8.08 -17.22 -20.66
CA ALA A 186 8.92 -17.77 -19.60
C ALA A 186 9.01 -19.30 -19.68
N GLU A 187 7.88 -19.98 -19.92
CA GLU A 187 7.85 -21.43 -20.14
C GLU A 187 8.68 -21.85 -21.36
N ASN A 188 8.51 -21.17 -22.50
CA ASN A 188 9.27 -21.43 -23.73
C ASN A 188 10.79 -21.20 -23.55
N ALA A 189 11.17 -20.25 -22.69
CA ALA A 189 12.56 -19.98 -22.33
C ALA A 189 13.12 -20.93 -21.26
N GLY A 190 12.33 -21.90 -20.76
CA GLY A 190 12.76 -22.84 -19.71
C GLY A 190 12.80 -22.24 -18.30
N VAL A 191 12.25 -21.03 -18.11
CA VAL A 191 12.19 -20.31 -16.84
C VAL A 191 10.91 -20.68 -16.10
N TRP A 192 10.81 -21.95 -15.70
CA TRP A 192 9.58 -22.53 -15.17
C TRP A 192 9.11 -21.91 -13.86
N LEU A 193 10.02 -21.41 -13.00
CA LEU A 193 9.65 -20.70 -11.77
C LEU A 193 8.83 -19.44 -12.08
N LEU A 194 9.29 -18.62 -13.02
CA LEU A 194 8.56 -17.43 -13.43
C LEU A 194 7.26 -17.78 -14.16
N ALA A 195 7.29 -18.79 -15.02
CA ALA A 195 6.09 -19.29 -15.67
C ALA A 195 5.00 -19.73 -14.67
N LEU A 196 5.41 -20.31 -13.53
CA LEU A 196 4.53 -20.70 -12.43
C LEU A 196 4.01 -19.48 -11.66
N GLU A 197 4.89 -18.57 -11.23
CA GLU A 197 4.50 -17.39 -10.44
C GLU A 197 3.62 -16.42 -11.24
N MET A 198 3.89 -16.24 -12.54
CA MET A 198 3.02 -15.43 -13.41
C MET A 198 1.60 -15.99 -13.53
N ARG A 199 1.44 -17.32 -13.44
CA ARG A 199 0.12 -17.96 -13.41
C ARG A 199 -0.54 -17.82 -12.04
N ALA A 200 0.23 -17.78 -10.96
CA ALA A 200 -0.29 -17.58 -9.61
C ALA A 200 -0.88 -16.18 -9.41
N VAL A 201 -0.31 -15.16 -10.04
CA VAL A 201 -0.79 -13.76 -9.94
C VAL A 201 -2.02 -13.44 -10.82
N LYS A 202 -2.60 -14.43 -11.50
CA LYS A 202 -3.90 -14.34 -12.18
C LYS A 202 -5.07 -14.63 -11.23
N ASP A 203 -6.22 -14.02 -11.48
CA ASP A 203 -7.41 -14.22 -10.64
C ASP A 203 -8.03 -15.62 -10.80
N ASP A 204 -7.83 -16.25 -11.95
CA ASP A 204 -8.20 -17.65 -12.22
C ASP A 204 -6.97 -18.57 -12.10
N LEU A 205 -6.98 -19.44 -11.09
CA LEU A 205 -5.91 -20.41 -10.82
C LEU A 205 -5.98 -21.68 -11.68
N SER A 206 -6.92 -21.79 -12.63
CA SER A 206 -7.05 -22.99 -13.49
C SER A 206 -5.78 -23.31 -14.27
N ASP A 207 -5.16 -22.30 -14.88
CA ASP A 207 -3.91 -22.43 -15.62
C ASP A 207 -2.73 -22.77 -14.70
N TYR A 208 -2.69 -22.18 -13.49
CA TYR A 208 -1.71 -22.53 -12.47
C TYR A 208 -1.79 -24.01 -12.08
N VAL A 209 -2.99 -24.47 -11.74
CA VAL A 209 -3.28 -25.84 -11.30
C VAL A 209 -2.97 -26.88 -12.39
N ALA A 210 -3.22 -26.55 -13.66
CA ALA A 210 -2.86 -27.37 -14.81
C ALA A 210 -1.35 -27.39 -15.07
N TYR A 211 -0.66 -26.27 -14.85
CA TYR A 211 0.78 -26.17 -15.06
C TYR A 211 1.59 -26.98 -14.05
N LEU A 212 1.07 -27.19 -12.83
CA LEU A 212 1.72 -28.01 -11.80
C LEU A 212 2.07 -29.44 -12.27
N ASP A 213 1.28 -30.00 -13.20
CA ASP A 213 1.52 -31.36 -13.72
C ASP A 213 2.70 -31.43 -14.70
N LYS A 214 3.11 -30.29 -15.25
CA LYS A 214 4.22 -30.14 -16.19
C LYS A 214 5.54 -29.78 -15.50
N LEU A 215 5.51 -29.48 -14.20
CA LEU A 215 6.69 -29.04 -13.48
C LEU A 215 7.80 -30.12 -13.49
N PRO A 216 9.09 -29.72 -13.50
CA PRO A 216 10.21 -30.63 -13.31
C PRO A 216 10.06 -31.44 -12.00
N PRO A 217 10.85 -32.52 -11.77
CA PRO A 217 10.55 -33.63 -10.86
C PRO A 217 10.47 -33.35 -9.33
N HIS A 218 10.11 -32.14 -8.89
CA HIS A 218 9.59 -31.86 -7.54
C HIS A 218 8.16 -32.42 -7.34
N LYS A 219 7.91 -33.65 -7.84
CA LYS A 219 6.73 -34.45 -7.54
C LYS A 219 6.71 -34.69 -6.03
N GLY A 220 6.03 -33.84 -5.27
CA GLY A 220 5.98 -33.99 -3.83
C GLY A 220 5.11 -33.02 -3.03
N ASN A 221 4.72 -31.86 -3.56
CA ASN A 221 3.90 -30.93 -2.76
C ASN A 221 2.92 -30.07 -3.59
N ARG A 222 2.11 -30.70 -4.45
CA ARG A 222 1.02 -30.04 -5.19
C ARG A 222 0.11 -29.23 -4.25
N THR A 223 -0.28 -29.84 -3.14
CA THR A 223 -1.07 -29.19 -2.08
C THR A 223 -0.41 -27.93 -1.54
N GLY A 224 0.90 -27.96 -1.26
CA GLY A 224 1.63 -26.80 -0.76
C GLY A 224 1.75 -25.68 -1.79
N PHE A 225 1.97 -26.00 -3.05
CA PHE A 225 1.94 -25.02 -4.14
C PHE A 225 0.58 -24.31 -4.21
N ILE A 226 -0.51 -25.08 -4.24
CA ILE A 226 -1.85 -24.51 -4.29
C ILE A 226 -2.15 -23.68 -3.03
N ARG A 227 -1.75 -24.12 -1.83
CA ARG A 227 -1.94 -23.34 -0.60
C ARG A 227 -1.19 -22.01 -0.62
N ASN A 228 0.05 -21.99 -1.11
CA ASN A 228 0.84 -20.76 -1.22
C ASN A 228 0.24 -19.78 -2.24
N ALA A 229 -0.19 -20.28 -3.40
CA ALA A 229 -0.88 -19.48 -4.39
C ALA A 229 -2.22 -18.95 -3.84
N LEU A 230 -2.99 -19.79 -3.15
CA LEU A 230 -4.26 -19.42 -2.54
C LEU A 230 -4.10 -18.33 -1.48
N TYR A 231 -3.10 -18.41 -0.60
CA TYR A 231 -2.84 -17.37 0.40
C TYR A 231 -2.62 -15.99 -0.22
N SER A 232 -1.83 -15.94 -1.29
CA SER A 232 -1.58 -14.68 -2.02
C SER A 232 -2.83 -14.25 -2.79
N ALA A 233 -3.57 -15.21 -3.35
CA ALA A 233 -4.78 -14.97 -4.09
C ALA A 233 -5.90 -14.37 -3.23
N ASP A 234 -6.03 -14.83 -1.99
CA ASP A 234 -7.02 -14.35 -1.04
C ASP A 234 -6.83 -12.86 -0.73
N LEU A 235 -5.63 -12.29 -0.85
CA LEU A 235 -5.43 -10.85 -0.67
C LEU A 235 -5.93 -9.99 -1.84
N ARG A 236 -6.28 -10.59 -2.98
CA ARG A 236 -6.66 -9.85 -4.20
C ARG A 236 -8.16 -9.53 -4.22
N PRO A 237 -8.55 -8.28 -4.49
CA PRO A 237 -9.96 -7.88 -4.44
C PRO A 237 -10.88 -8.61 -5.42
N SER A 238 -10.36 -8.93 -6.62
CA SER A 238 -11.10 -9.58 -7.71
C SER A 238 -11.12 -11.10 -7.62
N PHE A 239 -10.39 -11.70 -6.67
CA PHE A 239 -10.34 -13.15 -6.51
C PHE A 239 -11.67 -13.70 -5.98
N ASP A 240 -12.23 -14.67 -6.70
CA ASP A 240 -13.49 -15.33 -6.37
C ASP A 240 -13.27 -16.83 -6.22
N ILE A 241 -13.29 -17.31 -4.98
CA ILE A 241 -13.06 -18.72 -4.65
C ILE A 241 -14.08 -19.65 -5.32
N SER A 242 -15.31 -19.19 -5.55
CA SER A 242 -16.39 -20.02 -6.12
C SER A 242 -16.14 -20.40 -7.59
N LYS A 243 -15.30 -19.62 -8.28
CA LYS A 243 -14.93 -19.82 -9.68
C LYS A 243 -13.64 -20.62 -9.88
N GLN A 244 -12.94 -20.98 -8.80
CA GLN A 244 -11.65 -21.65 -8.86
C GLN A 244 -11.79 -23.16 -9.13
N PRO A 245 -10.72 -23.86 -9.53
CA PRO A 245 -10.72 -25.31 -9.64
C PRO A 245 -11.18 -26.03 -8.37
N ALA A 246 -11.84 -27.18 -8.51
CA ALA A 246 -12.41 -27.92 -7.38
C ALA A 246 -11.39 -28.27 -6.28
N GLU A 247 -10.14 -28.54 -6.66
CA GLU A 247 -9.03 -28.80 -5.74
C GLU A 247 -8.67 -27.56 -4.91
N VAL A 248 -8.66 -26.37 -5.51
CA VAL A 248 -8.44 -25.08 -4.81
C VAL A 248 -9.58 -24.84 -3.83
N GLN A 249 -10.83 -24.99 -4.27
CA GLN A 249 -12.00 -24.85 -3.41
C GLN A 249 -12.02 -25.85 -2.25
N ALA A 250 -11.53 -27.08 -2.48
CA ALA A 250 -11.42 -28.10 -1.44
C ALA A 250 -10.37 -27.72 -0.39
N LEU A 251 -9.26 -27.10 -0.80
CA LEU A 251 -8.23 -26.63 0.12
C LEU A 251 -8.68 -25.40 0.92
N ASP A 252 -9.40 -24.45 0.30
CA ASP A 252 -9.99 -23.31 1.02
C ASP A 252 -10.93 -23.79 2.13
N ARG A 253 -11.76 -24.80 1.85
CA ARG A 253 -12.68 -25.40 2.84
C ARG A 253 -12.00 -26.12 4.01
N GLN A 254 -10.68 -26.35 3.96
CA GLN A 254 -9.95 -27.00 5.06
C GLN A 254 -9.59 -26.04 6.20
N ASN A 255 -9.65 -24.72 5.97
CA ASN A 255 -9.29 -23.73 6.98
C ASN A 255 -10.11 -22.45 6.81
N ASP A 256 -10.67 -21.94 7.91
CA ASP A 256 -11.49 -20.72 7.92
C ASP A 256 -10.68 -19.42 7.70
N MET A 257 -9.35 -19.52 7.57
CA MET A 257 -8.46 -18.39 7.31
C MET A 257 -8.75 -17.70 5.98
N GLY A 258 -9.01 -18.46 4.90
CA GLY A 258 -9.23 -17.91 3.56
C GLY A 258 -10.33 -16.84 3.51
N PRO A 259 -11.55 -17.14 4.02
CA PRO A 259 -12.61 -16.15 4.16
C PRO A 259 -12.21 -14.87 4.93
N ALA A 260 -11.43 -14.99 6.00
CA ALA A 260 -10.97 -13.84 6.77
C ALA A 260 -9.97 -12.98 5.97
N ILE A 261 -8.96 -13.60 5.36
CA ILE A 261 -7.94 -12.92 4.56
C ILE A 261 -8.56 -12.25 3.33
N ARG A 262 -9.54 -12.87 2.67
CA ARG A 262 -10.29 -12.27 1.55
C ARG A 262 -10.95 -10.95 1.90
N GLN A 263 -11.60 -10.87 3.05
CA GLN A 263 -12.24 -9.63 3.48
C GLN A 263 -11.21 -8.54 3.81
N VAL A 264 -10.09 -8.91 4.45
CA VAL A 264 -9.02 -7.96 4.73
C VAL A 264 -8.34 -7.47 3.44
N GLY A 265 -8.04 -8.36 2.49
CA GLY A 265 -7.44 -8.02 1.20
C GLY A 265 -8.31 -7.06 0.39
N GLN A 266 -9.61 -7.33 0.32
CA GLN A 266 -10.59 -6.42 -0.29
C GLN A 266 -10.58 -5.03 0.36
N LEU A 267 -10.51 -4.97 1.68
CA LEU A 267 -10.50 -3.69 2.40
C LEU A 267 -9.20 -2.92 2.19
N VAL A 268 -8.05 -3.60 2.22
CA VAL A 268 -6.72 -3.01 2.04
C VAL A 268 -6.57 -2.35 0.66
N ALA A 269 -7.28 -2.84 -0.36
CA ALA A 269 -7.26 -2.24 -1.69
C ALA A 269 -7.80 -0.80 -1.73
N TYR A 270 -8.71 -0.46 -0.81
CA TYR A 270 -9.29 0.88 -0.72
C TYR A 270 -8.75 1.66 0.48
N SER A 271 -8.42 0.96 1.57
CA SER A 271 -7.97 1.51 2.83
C SER A 271 -6.69 0.76 3.28
N PRO A 272 -5.52 1.12 2.75
CA PRO A 272 -4.29 0.38 3.00
C PRO A 272 -3.91 0.22 4.48
N GLN A 273 -4.29 1.19 5.33
CA GLN A 273 -4.11 1.12 6.78
C GLN A 273 -4.86 -0.06 7.44
N ALA A 274 -5.88 -0.62 6.78
CA ALA A 274 -6.56 -1.83 7.25
C ALA A 274 -5.66 -3.08 7.25
N ALA A 275 -4.45 -2.99 6.68
CA ALA A 275 -3.43 -4.01 6.76
C ALA A 275 -3.08 -4.41 8.20
N ILE A 276 -3.32 -3.53 9.18
CA ILE A 276 -3.19 -3.80 10.62
C ILE A 276 -4.00 -5.03 11.06
N LEU A 277 -5.10 -5.35 10.37
CA LEU A 277 -5.90 -6.54 10.69
C LEU A 277 -5.15 -7.86 10.43
N LEU A 278 -4.20 -7.90 9.50
CA LEU A 278 -3.43 -9.12 9.18
C LEU A 278 -2.52 -9.57 10.33
N PRO A 279 -1.61 -8.74 10.88
CA PRO A 279 -0.84 -9.13 12.04
C PRO A 279 -1.73 -9.40 13.26
N LEU A 280 -2.84 -8.66 13.45
CA LEU A 280 -3.76 -8.96 14.55
C LEU A 280 -4.44 -10.32 14.41
N VAL A 281 -4.85 -10.74 13.20
CA VAL A 281 -5.36 -12.09 12.94
C VAL A 281 -4.28 -13.13 13.28
N ASN A 282 -3.03 -12.88 12.87
CA ASN A 282 -1.92 -13.79 13.11
C ASN A 282 -1.57 -13.92 14.61
N GLU A 283 -1.55 -12.81 15.34
CA GLU A 283 -1.16 -12.75 16.77
C GLU A 283 -2.27 -13.27 17.68
N THR A 284 -3.53 -12.94 17.39
CA THR A 284 -4.66 -13.32 18.25
C THR A 284 -5.31 -14.64 17.86
N GLY A 285 -5.17 -15.07 16.60
CA GLY A 285 -5.91 -16.19 16.02
C GLY A 285 -7.40 -15.91 15.80
N ASP A 286 -7.89 -14.68 16.02
CA ASP A 286 -9.32 -14.37 15.93
C ASP A 286 -9.73 -13.97 14.51
N LEU A 287 -10.21 -14.96 13.75
CA LEU A 287 -10.64 -14.80 12.36
C LEU A 287 -11.82 -13.82 12.18
N ARG A 288 -12.55 -13.48 13.25
CA ARG A 288 -13.64 -12.48 13.22
C ARG A 288 -13.13 -11.08 12.88
N LEU A 289 -11.84 -10.81 13.05
CA LEU A 289 -11.24 -9.57 12.56
C LEU A 289 -11.36 -9.44 11.02
N GLY A 290 -11.29 -10.55 10.28
CA GLY A 290 -11.59 -10.55 8.85
C GLY A 290 -13.09 -10.68 8.58
N THR A 291 -13.72 -11.74 9.11
CA THR A 291 -15.09 -12.12 8.72
C THR A 291 -16.19 -11.23 9.32
N THR A 292 -15.91 -10.49 10.38
CA THR A 292 -16.83 -9.51 10.99
C THR A 292 -16.37 -8.09 10.72
N VAL A 293 -15.13 -7.72 11.12
CA VAL A 293 -14.69 -6.32 11.07
C VAL A 293 -14.43 -5.88 9.63
N ALA A 294 -13.52 -6.55 8.91
CA ALA A 294 -13.22 -6.17 7.52
C ALA A 294 -14.46 -6.31 6.62
N ALA A 295 -15.25 -7.38 6.79
CA ALA A 295 -16.50 -7.58 6.04
C ALA A 295 -17.52 -6.43 6.26
N ALA A 296 -17.72 -6.00 7.50
CA ALA A 296 -18.64 -4.90 7.81
C ALA A 296 -18.15 -3.56 7.23
N LEU A 297 -16.84 -3.31 7.24
CA LEU A 297 -16.25 -2.11 6.63
C LEU A 297 -16.39 -2.12 5.11
N ASN A 298 -16.10 -3.26 4.45
CA ASN A 298 -16.32 -3.42 3.01
C ASN A 298 -17.79 -3.16 2.64
N ALA A 299 -18.74 -3.67 3.43
CA ALA A 299 -20.17 -3.44 3.20
C ALA A 299 -20.55 -1.95 3.37
N GLN A 300 -20.01 -1.26 4.38
CA GLN A 300 -20.24 0.17 4.59
C GLN A 300 -19.64 1.04 3.46
N ILE A 301 -18.45 0.69 2.97
CA ILE A 301 -17.84 1.34 1.81
C ILE A 301 -18.67 1.11 0.55
N ALA A 302 -19.10 -0.13 0.29
CA ALA A 302 -19.97 -0.46 -0.84
C ALA A 302 -21.31 0.28 -0.77
N ALA A 303 -21.84 0.48 0.44
CA ALA A 303 -23.06 1.26 0.70
C ALA A 303 -22.83 2.78 0.71
N LYS A 304 -21.59 3.25 0.44
CA LYS A 304 -21.19 4.67 0.48
C LYS A 304 -21.41 5.36 1.84
N GLN A 305 -21.41 4.58 2.92
CA GLN A 305 -21.47 5.09 4.29
C GLN A 305 -20.08 5.48 4.81
N LEU A 306 -19.03 4.89 4.24
CA LEU A 306 -17.64 5.24 4.49
C LEU A 306 -16.96 5.58 3.15
N ASP A 307 -16.14 6.63 3.16
CA ASP A 307 -15.35 7.06 2.00
C ASP A 307 -13.85 6.90 2.32
N PRO A 308 -13.21 5.81 1.86
CA PRO A 308 -11.81 5.54 2.20
C PRO A 308 -10.82 6.50 1.55
N ILE A 309 -11.24 7.26 0.53
CA ILE A 309 -10.37 8.21 -0.20
C ILE A 309 -10.46 9.59 0.44
N ASN A 310 -11.67 10.08 0.67
CA ASN A 310 -11.87 11.43 1.19
C ASN A 310 -11.87 11.48 2.74
N ASP A 311 -12.29 10.41 3.41
CA ASP A 311 -12.35 10.31 4.88
C ASP A 311 -11.74 8.98 5.40
N PRO A 312 -10.42 8.78 5.25
CA PRO A 312 -9.75 7.58 5.74
C PRO A 312 -9.76 7.44 7.26
N ASP A 313 -9.96 8.54 8.01
CA ASP A 313 -10.03 8.52 9.47
C ASP A 313 -11.35 7.94 9.98
N ALA A 314 -12.47 8.16 9.27
CA ALA A 314 -13.73 7.48 9.56
C ALA A 314 -13.62 5.96 9.40
N VAL A 315 -12.95 5.49 8.35
CA VAL A 315 -12.69 4.05 8.15
C VAL A 315 -11.84 3.49 9.29
N THR A 316 -10.78 4.19 9.66
CA THR A 316 -9.88 3.78 10.76
C THR A 316 -10.60 3.75 12.11
N THR A 317 -11.50 4.71 12.35
CA THR A 317 -12.32 4.77 13.56
C THR A 317 -13.32 3.61 13.62
N ALA A 318 -14.04 3.35 12.54
CA ALA A 318 -14.96 2.21 12.45
C ALA A 318 -14.22 0.86 12.57
N MET A 319 -12.99 0.77 12.07
CA MET A 319 -12.12 -0.39 12.26
C MET A 319 -11.76 -0.59 13.73
N LEU A 320 -11.39 0.48 14.45
CA LEU A 320 -11.11 0.41 15.88
C LEU A 320 -12.31 -0.09 16.68
N ASP A 321 -13.51 0.42 16.39
CA ASP A 321 -14.77 -0.02 17.01
C ASP A 321 -14.97 -1.53 16.81
N GLY A 322 -14.74 -2.02 15.59
CA GLY A 322 -14.85 -3.43 15.27
C GLY A 322 -13.81 -4.31 15.97
N ILE A 323 -12.54 -3.84 16.05
CA ILE A 323 -11.48 -4.54 16.79
C ILE A 323 -11.84 -4.60 18.28
N ASP A 324 -12.30 -3.50 18.87
CA ASP A 324 -12.74 -3.44 20.27
C ASP A 324 -13.91 -4.39 20.53
N TYR A 325 -14.89 -4.44 19.62
CA TYR A 325 -16.02 -5.37 19.71
C TYR A 325 -15.58 -6.84 19.69
N VAL A 326 -14.63 -7.21 18.83
CA VAL A 326 -14.18 -8.61 18.66
C VAL A 326 -13.25 -9.05 19.79
N LEU A 327 -12.24 -8.23 20.11
CA LEU A 327 -11.17 -8.60 21.05
C LEU A 327 -11.46 -8.14 22.49
N GLY A 328 -12.26 -7.09 22.65
CA GLY A 328 -12.41 -6.34 23.90
C GLY A 328 -11.28 -5.34 24.12
N HIS A 329 -11.61 -4.27 24.83
CA HIS A 329 -10.74 -3.10 25.08
C HIS A 329 -9.30 -3.43 25.51
N ARG A 330 -9.12 -4.27 26.53
CA ARG A 330 -7.78 -4.63 27.05
C ARG A 330 -6.93 -5.32 25.99
N LYS A 331 -7.47 -6.37 25.35
CA LYS A 331 -6.73 -7.13 24.33
C LYS A 331 -6.42 -6.28 23.11
N ARG A 332 -7.36 -5.42 22.69
CA ARG A 332 -7.15 -4.46 21.61
C ARG A 332 -5.94 -3.56 21.90
N GLU A 333 -5.86 -2.94 23.07
CA GLU A 333 -4.72 -2.08 23.44
C GLU A 333 -3.41 -2.87 23.49
N ASP A 334 -3.43 -4.05 24.11
CA ASP A 334 -2.23 -4.90 24.25
C ASP A 334 -1.67 -5.31 22.88
N ASN A 335 -2.51 -5.68 21.91
CA ASN A 335 -2.04 -6.12 20.59
C ASN A 335 -1.67 -4.93 19.69
N LEU A 336 -2.45 -3.84 19.69
CA LEU A 336 -2.15 -2.67 18.84
C LEU A 336 -0.83 -1.97 19.20
N ARG A 337 -0.38 -2.06 20.46
CA ARG A 337 0.92 -1.51 20.88
C ARG A 337 2.11 -2.20 20.21
N HIS A 338 1.95 -3.47 19.85
CA HIS A 338 3.02 -4.29 19.27
C HIS A 338 2.89 -4.44 17.75
N ALA A 339 1.71 -4.16 17.19
CA ALA A 339 1.48 -4.18 15.77
C ALA A 339 2.18 -3.00 15.07
N LEU A 340 2.91 -3.33 13.98
CA LEU A 340 3.52 -2.35 13.08
C LEU A 340 2.54 -1.99 11.96
N ILE A 341 2.66 -0.76 11.45
CA ILE A 341 1.94 -0.30 10.25
C ILE A 341 2.90 -0.27 9.07
N PHE A 342 2.52 -0.94 7.98
CA PHE A 342 3.33 -1.03 6.76
C PHE A 342 3.56 0.35 6.10
N GLU A 343 2.55 1.22 6.05
CA GLU A 343 2.65 2.56 5.44
C GLU A 343 3.23 3.63 6.37
N ALA A 344 3.16 3.44 7.69
CA ALA A 344 3.62 4.41 8.68
C ALA A 344 4.87 3.91 9.42
N GLN A 345 5.91 3.53 8.66
CA GLN A 345 7.14 2.98 9.23
C GLN A 345 7.76 3.94 10.25
N GLY A 346 7.78 3.53 11.52
CA GLY A 346 8.28 4.34 12.64
C GLY A 346 7.20 4.81 13.62
N GLU A 347 5.93 4.47 13.36
CA GLU A 347 4.80 4.64 14.27
C GLU A 347 4.20 3.27 14.63
N THR A 348 3.67 3.14 15.85
CA THR A 348 2.93 1.96 16.32
C THR A 348 1.46 2.03 15.89
N ALA A 349 0.78 0.88 15.78
CA ALA A 349 -0.61 0.87 15.33
C ALA A 349 -1.56 1.61 16.27
N ASP A 350 -1.34 1.52 17.59
CA ASP A 350 -2.11 2.26 18.60
C ASP A 350 -2.00 3.78 18.41
N SER A 351 -0.79 4.32 18.24
CA SER A 351 -0.55 5.76 18.09
C SER A 351 -1.19 6.31 16.82
N PHE A 352 -1.09 5.58 15.70
CA PHE A 352 -1.74 5.97 14.45
C PHE A 352 -3.26 6.00 14.59
N ILE A 353 -3.85 4.94 15.16
CA ILE A 353 -5.30 4.81 15.32
C ILE A 353 -5.85 5.86 16.29
N ASP A 354 -5.17 6.12 17.41
CA ASP A 354 -5.59 7.16 18.35
C ASP A 354 -5.59 8.55 17.69
N ARG A 355 -4.58 8.85 16.86
CA ARG A 355 -4.57 10.12 16.11
C ARG A 355 -5.69 10.20 15.09
N ALA A 356 -5.98 9.12 14.36
CA ALA A 356 -7.09 9.08 13.42
C ALA A 356 -8.44 9.28 14.12
N LEU A 357 -8.65 8.62 15.27
CA LEU A 357 -9.84 8.80 16.11
C LEU A 357 -9.93 10.24 16.63
N ALA A 358 -8.82 10.83 17.09
CA ALA A 358 -8.80 12.20 17.57
C ALA A 358 -9.11 13.22 16.46
N ARG A 359 -8.50 13.07 15.28
CA ARG A 359 -8.82 13.90 14.10
C ARG A 359 -10.29 13.78 13.72
N SER A 360 -10.78 12.55 13.52
CA SER A 360 -12.19 12.26 13.21
C SER A 360 -13.15 12.92 14.20
N THR A 361 -12.86 12.79 15.51
CA THR A 361 -13.69 13.38 16.56
C THR A 361 -13.68 14.92 16.52
N LEU A 362 -12.53 15.53 16.23
CA LEU A 362 -12.36 16.98 16.22
C LEU A 362 -12.74 17.64 14.89
N THR A 363 -12.96 16.90 13.81
CA THR A 363 -13.32 17.41 12.47
C THR A 363 -14.42 18.48 12.52
N SER A 364 -15.59 18.15 13.08
CA SER A 364 -16.72 19.08 13.15
C SER A 364 -16.41 20.33 13.98
N PHE A 365 -15.67 20.17 15.09
CA PHE A 365 -15.24 21.30 15.92
C PHE A 365 -14.28 22.20 15.17
N MET A 366 -13.31 21.65 14.43
CA MET A 366 -12.35 22.43 13.65
C MET A 366 -13.03 23.21 12.53
N GLN A 367 -13.99 22.60 11.83
CA GLN A 367 -14.67 23.18 10.66
C GLN A 367 -15.74 24.23 11.00
N SER A 368 -16.34 24.22 12.20
CA SER A 368 -17.46 25.10 12.54
C SER A 368 -17.10 26.24 13.48
N ASN A 369 -17.48 27.47 13.15
CA ASN A 369 -17.26 28.64 14.01
C ASN A 369 -18.29 28.66 15.15
N GLY A 370 -17.97 28.06 16.29
CA GLY A 370 -18.78 28.13 17.52
C GLY A 370 -19.28 26.80 18.08
N ALA A 371 -18.87 25.65 17.52
CA ALA A 371 -19.10 24.38 18.20
C ALA A 371 -18.31 24.33 19.51
N GLU A 372 -18.90 23.71 20.54
CA GLU A 372 -18.16 23.31 21.73
C GLU A 372 -17.22 22.15 21.39
N PRO A 373 -16.07 22.04 22.06
CA PRO A 373 -15.19 20.90 21.87
C PRO A 373 -15.89 19.59 22.28
N PRO A 374 -15.74 18.51 21.50
CA PRO A 374 -16.36 17.23 21.82
C PRO A 374 -15.76 16.61 23.09
N PRO A 375 -16.51 15.74 23.79
CA PRO A 375 -15.96 14.98 24.91
C PRO A 375 -14.89 14.00 24.42
N ARG A 376 -14.00 13.58 25.33
CA ARG A 376 -13.00 12.55 25.07
C ARG A 376 -13.64 11.25 24.56
N PRO A 377 -13.24 10.74 23.39
CA PRO A 377 -13.68 9.42 22.92
C PRO A 377 -13.31 8.31 23.90
N LYS A 378 -14.26 7.40 24.17
CA LYS A 378 -14.07 6.28 25.10
C LYS A 378 -12.97 5.30 24.65
N LEU A 379 -12.70 5.24 23.37
CA LEU A 379 -11.78 4.28 22.77
C LEU A 379 -10.33 4.76 22.71
N LEU A 380 -10.06 6.06 22.92
CA LEU A 380 -8.70 6.57 22.99
C LEU A 380 -7.93 5.93 24.13
N THR A 381 -6.71 5.48 23.86
CA THR A 381 -5.85 4.92 24.91
C THR A 381 -5.62 5.94 26.03
N GLY A 382 -5.53 5.47 27.27
CA GLY A 382 -5.36 6.36 28.44
C GLY A 382 -4.16 7.30 28.35
N ALA A 383 -3.11 6.92 27.60
CA ALA A 383 -1.91 7.72 27.39
C ALA A 383 -2.09 8.86 26.37
N PHE A 384 -3.14 8.84 25.55
CA PHE A 384 -3.36 9.86 24.52
C PHE A 384 -3.65 11.23 25.14
N PRO A 385 -2.92 12.30 24.74
CA PRO A 385 -3.02 13.64 25.35
C PRO A 385 -4.22 14.44 24.81
N TRP A 386 -5.45 13.96 25.06
CA TRP A 386 -6.69 14.53 24.53
C TRP A 386 -6.88 16.02 24.87
N GLU A 387 -6.66 16.42 26.13
CA GLU A 387 -6.85 17.81 26.56
C GLU A 387 -5.87 18.76 25.85
N GLN A 388 -4.66 18.31 25.55
CA GLN A 388 -3.70 19.09 24.77
C GLN A 388 -4.21 19.31 23.34
N TRP A 389 -4.77 18.27 22.70
CA TRP A 389 -5.34 18.36 21.36
C TRP A 389 -6.53 19.32 21.31
N VAL A 390 -7.47 19.22 22.26
CA VAL A 390 -8.62 20.13 22.36
C VAL A 390 -8.18 21.58 22.61
N GLY A 391 -7.21 21.78 23.51
CA GLY A 391 -6.64 23.10 23.77
C GLY A 391 -5.95 23.71 22.54
N LEU A 392 -5.19 22.90 21.80
CA LEU A 392 -4.57 23.32 20.54
C LEU A 392 -5.60 23.66 19.46
N ALA A 393 -6.63 22.83 19.32
CA ALA A 393 -7.73 23.07 18.39
C ALA A 393 -8.41 24.42 18.66
N SER A 394 -8.64 24.74 19.94
CA SER A 394 -9.21 26.02 20.35
C SER A 394 -8.32 27.21 20.01
N ARG A 395 -7.01 27.13 20.31
CA ARG A 395 -6.01 28.16 19.95
C ARG A 395 -5.92 28.40 18.45
N LEU A 396 -5.91 27.31 17.66
CA LEU A 396 -5.90 27.38 16.20
C LEU A 396 -7.14 28.11 15.64
N LYS A 397 -8.32 27.84 16.19
CA LYS A 397 -9.56 28.54 15.80
C LYS A 397 -9.54 30.02 16.18
N ALA A 398 -8.91 30.36 17.31
CA ALA A 398 -8.70 31.75 17.74
C ALA A 398 -7.62 32.49 16.91
N GLY A 399 -6.92 31.81 16.00
CA GLY A 399 -5.85 32.40 15.19
C GLY A 399 -4.58 32.68 15.99
N GLU A 400 -4.40 32.00 17.13
CA GLU A 400 -3.22 32.16 17.97
C GLU A 400 -1.97 31.52 17.35
N THR A 401 -0.81 32.08 17.69
CA THR A 401 0.48 31.53 17.28
C THR A 401 0.75 30.21 17.98
N ILE A 402 1.08 29.17 17.21
CA ILE A 402 1.45 27.85 17.74
C ILE A 402 2.97 27.71 17.86
N SER A 403 3.42 27.30 19.04
CA SER A 403 4.82 27.07 19.35
C SER A 403 5.39 25.85 18.60
N PRO A 404 6.68 25.83 18.24
CA PRO A 404 7.28 24.78 17.41
C PRO A 404 7.06 23.34 17.89
N GLU A 405 7.01 23.11 19.20
CA GLU A 405 6.80 21.81 19.84
C GLU A 405 5.38 21.26 19.63
N ASP A 406 4.39 22.14 19.45
CA ASP A 406 2.99 21.78 19.26
C ASP A 406 2.60 21.63 17.77
N ARG A 407 3.50 21.99 16.84
CA ARG A 407 3.18 22.06 15.41
C ARG A 407 2.84 20.73 14.75
N ILE A 408 3.34 19.61 15.27
CA ILE A 408 2.96 18.27 14.78
C ILE A 408 1.47 18.01 15.03
N VAL A 409 0.99 18.30 16.24
CA VAL A 409 -0.43 18.16 16.58
C VAL A 409 -1.27 19.19 15.83
N ALA A 410 -0.78 20.42 15.71
CA ALA A 410 -1.46 21.45 14.91
C ALA A 410 -1.63 21.03 13.44
N ALA A 411 -0.64 20.35 12.86
CA ALA A 411 -0.76 19.81 11.51
C ALA A 411 -1.85 18.74 11.40
N ASP A 412 -1.91 17.80 12.35
CA ASP A 412 -3.00 16.80 12.41
C ASP A 412 -4.39 17.47 12.54
N LEU A 413 -4.49 18.56 13.31
CA LEU A 413 -5.73 19.33 13.45
C LEU A 413 -6.09 20.10 12.16
N MET A 414 -5.11 20.60 11.41
CA MET A 414 -5.35 21.19 10.08
C MET A 414 -5.81 20.14 9.06
N ILE A 415 -5.35 18.88 9.16
CA ILE A 415 -5.89 17.77 8.37
C ILE A 415 -7.37 17.55 8.72
N ALA A 416 -7.72 17.51 10.01
CA ALA A 416 -9.13 17.41 10.45
C ALA A 416 -9.99 18.60 9.97
N ALA A 417 -9.38 19.76 9.77
CA ALA A 417 -10.04 20.94 9.20
C ALA A 417 -10.14 20.94 7.66
N ASP A 418 -9.69 19.87 6.99
CA ASP A 418 -9.51 19.78 5.51
C ASP A 418 -8.65 20.92 4.94
N ARG A 419 -7.59 21.29 5.66
CA ARG A 419 -6.63 22.35 5.30
C ARG A 419 -5.21 21.78 5.11
N PRO A 420 -4.99 20.93 4.10
CA PRO A 420 -3.72 20.20 3.95
C PRO A 420 -2.50 21.11 3.69
N SER A 421 -2.68 22.27 3.05
CA SER A 421 -1.58 23.24 2.87
C SER A 421 -1.09 23.81 4.20
N ASP A 422 -2.02 24.12 5.11
CA ASP A 422 -1.69 24.66 6.43
C ASP A 422 -1.09 23.60 7.33
N ALA A 423 -1.57 22.35 7.20
CA ALA A 423 -0.93 21.20 7.84
C ALA A 423 0.54 21.10 7.45
N LEU A 424 0.85 21.16 6.14
CA LEU A 424 2.23 21.10 5.65
C LEU A 424 3.07 22.30 6.14
N ALA A 425 2.50 23.51 6.20
CA ALA A 425 3.20 24.69 6.72
C ALA A 425 3.63 24.52 8.19
N PHE A 426 2.77 23.91 9.03
CA PHE A 426 3.15 23.56 10.40
C PHE A 426 4.25 22.49 10.44
N LEU A 427 4.14 21.44 9.63
CA LEU A 427 5.13 20.36 9.58
C LEU A 427 6.54 20.87 9.22
N LYS A 428 6.64 21.74 8.21
CA LYS A 428 7.91 22.33 7.76
C LYS A 428 8.66 23.10 8.85
N THR A 429 7.96 23.56 9.87
CA THR A 429 8.50 24.42 10.91
C THR A 429 8.40 23.79 12.30
N ALA A 430 8.08 22.49 12.39
CA ALA A 430 7.98 21.77 13.64
C ALA A 430 9.36 21.50 14.27
N GLY A 431 9.42 21.47 15.61
CA GLY A 431 10.66 21.17 16.34
C GLY A 431 11.14 19.73 16.16
N ASP A 432 10.22 18.77 16.09
CA ASP A 432 10.53 17.36 15.79
C ASP A 432 10.48 17.10 14.27
N TRP A 433 11.62 17.36 13.62
CA TRP A 433 11.75 17.18 12.17
C TRP A 433 11.50 15.74 11.70
N LYS A 434 11.89 14.73 12.49
CA LYS A 434 11.75 13.32 12.09
C LYS A 434 10.27 12.95 11.99
N THR A 435 9.49 13.32 13.00
CA THR A 435 8.04 13.12 12.97
C THR A 435 7.41 13.98 11.87
N ALA A 436 7.88 15.21 11.67
CA ALA A 436 7.36 16.09 10.62
C ALA A 436 7.50 15.47 9.21
N VAL A 437 8.65 14.90 8.89
CA VAL A 437 8.92 14.20 7.63
C VAL A 437 7.98 13.00 7.45
N LEU A 438 7.81 12.17 8.49
CA LEU A 438 6.87 11.05 8.45
C LEU A 438 5.43 11.52 8.18
N ARG A 439 4.98 12.59 8.83
CA ARG A 439 3.63 13.15 8.62
C ARG A 439 3.47 13.79 7.24
N ALA A 440 4.50 14.44 6.72
CA ALA A 440 4.47 15.05 5.39
C ALA A 440 4.37 13.98 4.30
N HIS A 441 5.08 12.85 4.45
CA HIS A 441 4.95 11.70 3.54
C HIS A 441 3.54 11.10 3.61
N GLY A 442 3.02 10.85 4.82
CA GLY A 442 1.63 10.37 4.98
C GLY A 442 0.59 11.32 4.37
N LEU A 443 0.77 12.64 4.53
CA LEU A 443 -0.07 13.65 3.88
C LEU A 443 0.03 13.58 2.35
N ALA A 444 1.24 13.49 1.80
CA ALA A 444 1.45 13.38 0.36
C ALA A 444 0.77 12.13 -0.22
N LEU A 445 0.87 10.97 0.45
CA LEU A 445 0.16 9.75 0.05
C LEU A 445 -1.36 9.91 0.09
N ALA A 446 -1.89 10.53 1.15
CA ALA A 446 -3.34 10.76 1.28
C ALA A 446 -3.87 11.69 0.17
N LEU A 447 -3.11 12.74 -0.17
CA LEU A 447 -3.46 13.65 -1.26
C LEU A 447 -3.30 12.98 -2.64
N ASP A 448 -2.25 12.19 -2.85
CA ASP A 448 -2.05 11.43 -4.09
C ASP A 448 -3.23 10.49 -4.37
N ARG A 449 -3.72 9.77 -3.34
CA ARG A 449 -4.92 8.91 -3.46
C ARG A 449 -6.19 9.67 -3.88
N ARG A 450 -6.33 10.93 -3.47
CA ARG A 450 -7.44 11.82 -3.89
C ARG A 450 -7.27 12.36 -5.31
N CYS A 451 -6.09 12.17 -5.91
CA CYS A 451 -5.71 12.70 -7.22
C CYS A 451 -5.49 11.56 -8.23
N ALA A 452 -4.22 11.25 -8.55
CA ALA A 452 -3.84 10.28 -9.57
C ALA A 452 -3.40 8.93 -9.00
N ASP A 453 -3.28 8.81 -7.68
CA ASP A 453 -3.00 7.56 -6.96
C ASP A 453 -1.74 6.85 -7.50
N LEU A 454 -0.72 7.65 -7.78
CA LEU A 454 0.50 7.22 -8.45
C LEU A 454 1.34 6.27 -7.62
N LEU A 455 1.30 6.41 -6.29
CA LEU A 455 2.07 5.60 -5.34
C LEU A 455 1.28 4.40 -4.80
N ARG A 456 0.12 4.07 -5.36
CA ARG A 456 -0.60 2.84 -4.99
C ARG A 456 0.30 1.61 -5.26
N PRO A 457 0.46 0.72 -4.27
CA PRO A 457 1.24 -0.49 -4.46
C PRO A 457 0.51 -1.47 -5.40
N PRO A 458 1.26 -2.29 -6.15
CA PRO A 458 0.69 -3.23 -7.13
C PRO A 458 -0.08 -4.39 -6.46
N MET A 459 0.21 -4.67 -5.20
CA MET A 459 -0.52 -5.61 -4.34
C MET A 459 -0.51 -5.10 -2.89
N PRO A 460 -1.51 -5.47 -2.06
CA PRO A 460 -1.51 -5.20 -0.62
C PRO A 460 -0.17 -5.51 0.04
N LEU A 461 0.34 -4.60 0.88
CA LEU A 461 1.60 -4.72 1.65
C LEU A 461 2.91 -4.57 0.85
N TRP A 462 2.84 -4.36 -0.46
CA TRP A 462 4.04 -4.12 -1.28
C TRP A 462 4.43 -2.65 -1.29
N GLN A 463 5.65 -2.37 -1.72
CA GLN A 463 6.11 -1.00 -1.97
C GLN A 463 5.45 -0.41 -3.23
N PRO A 464 5.37 0.93 -3.34
CA PRO A 464 4.89 1.59 -4.55
C PRO A 464 5.65 1.18 -5.81
N LEU A 465 4.92 1.08 -6.93
CA LEU A 465 5.48 0.80 -8.24
C LEU A 465 5.67 2.10 -9.03
N TYR A 466 6.92 2.53 -9.24
CA TYR A 466 7.22 3.72 -10.06
C TYR A 466 6.99 3.42 -11.53
N ARG A 467 5.94 4.01 -12.09
CA ARG A 467 5.53 3.82 -13.48
C ARG A 467 5.85 5.08 -14.29
N PHE A 468 6.55 4.89 -15.39
CA PHE A 468 6.78 5.89 -16.41
C PHE A 468 6.38 5.30 -17.75
N GLU A 469 5.85 6.15 -18.64
CA GLU A 469 5.64 5.75 -20.03
C GLU A 469 6.99 5.36 -20.65
N PRO A 470 7.07 4.28 -21.46
CA PRO A 470 8.27 3.93 -22.22
C PRO A 470 8.78 5.13 -23.05
N ARG A 471 10.10 5.32 -23.12
CA ARG A 471 10.73 6.49 -23.75
C ARG A 471 11.85 6.15 -24.71
#